data_AF-A0A803R810-F1
#
_entry.id   AF-A0A803R810-F1
#
_cell.length_a   1.000
_cell.length_b   1.000
_cell.length_c   1.000
_cell.angle_alpha   90.00
_cell.angle_beta   90.00
_cell.angle_gamma   90.00
#
_symmetry.space_group_name_H-M   'P 1'
#
loop_
_entity.id
_entity.type
_entity.pdbx_description
1 polymer ?
#
loop_
_entity_poly.entity_id
_entity_poly.type
_entity_poly.pdbx_seq_one_letter_code
_entity_poly.pdbx_strand_id
1 'polypeptide(L)'
;MVIHAVIRSGSPEGIMDRKFFSEFQYIVGGHPYSLSNIKNGIIRNNRRPPYSLVKPFGSGDNRLELVLPKVNPLIHFGLCDGTKSSPTVKFFSPQGIETELRTAAREFFQGIGMEVDLDKRTVHLTRIIKWFSSDFGQEKEILKWLMSYLNATKAGLLSHLLSDGGPVSISYKDYDWSVNS
;
A
#
# COMPACT_ATOMS: atom_id res chain seq x y z
N MET A 1 -8.49 -13.37 -1.63
CA MET A 1 -8.89 -13.47 -0.21
C MET A 1 -9.82 -12.33 0.21
N VAL A 2 -9.49 -11.06 -0.06
CA VAL A 2 -10.41 -9.91 0.20
C VAL A 2 -11.79 -10.12 -0.43
N ILE A 3 -11.86 -10.50 -1.71
CA ILE A 3 -13.13 -10.80 -2.40
C ILE A 3 -13.96 -11.84 -1.63
N HIS A 4 -13.34 -12.94 -1.19
CA HIS A 4 -14.04 -13.97 -0.42
C HIS A 4 -14.50 -13.46 0.96
N ALA A 5 -13.66 -12.69 1.65
CA ALA A 5 -14.03 -12.11 2.94
C ALA A 5 -15.19 -11.11 2.83
N VAL A 6 -15.23 -10.31 1.75
CA VAL A 6 -16.36 -9.40 1.44
C VAL A 6 -17.64 -10.19 1.13
N ILE A 7 -17.56 -11.25 0.31
CA ILE A 7 -18.73 -12.10 0.02
C ILE A 7 -19.27 -12.75 1.30
N ARG A 8 -18.40 -13.15 2.24
CA ARG A 8 -18.80 -13.82 3.48
C ARG A 8 -19.27 -12.87 4.58
N SER A 9 -18.69 -11.68 4.67
CA SER A 9 -18.92 -10.75 5.79
C SER A 9 -19.82 -9.56 5.42
N GLY A 10 -20.16 -9.41 4.13
CA GLY A 10 -20.86 -8.25 3.60
C GLY A 10 -19.91 -7.17 3.06
N SER A 11 -20.47 -6.25 2.27
CA SER A 11 -19.76 -5.13 1.66
C SER A 11 -19.51 -4.02 2.69
N PRO A 12 -18.26 -3.72 3.06
CA PRO A 12 -17.96 -2.67 4.02
C PRO A 12 -18.14 -1.28 3.38
N GLU A 13 -18.93 -0.40 3.99
CA GLU A 13 -19.17 0.95 3.47
C GLU A 13 -18.12 1.96 3.96
N GLY A 14 -17.48 1.71 5.11
CA GLY A 14 -16.43 2.58 5.67
C GLY A 14 -15.25 1.86 6.34
N ILE A 15 -14.35 2.64 6.94
CA ILE A 15 -13.17 2.13 7.68
C ILE A 15 -13.58 1.17 8.80
N MET A 16 -14.63 1.54 9.54
CA MET A 16 -15.08 0.82 10.73
C MET A 16 -15.67 -0.55 10.40
N ASP A 17 -16.21 -0.72 9.19
CA ASP A 17 -16.78 -2.00 8.71
C ASP A 17 -15.70 -2.94 8.19
N ARG A 18 -14.45 -2.47 8.07
CA ARG A 18 -13.32 -3.25 7.56
C ARG A 18 -12.61 -4.08 8.63
N LYS A 19 -13.23 -4.27 9.80
CA LYS A 19 -12.76 -5.19 10.86
C LYS A 19 -12.56 -6.62 10.38
N PHE A 20 -13.23 -7.03 9.29
CA PHE A 20 -13.00 -8.33 8.65
C PHE A 20 -11.52 -8.56 8.26
N PHE A 21 -10.73 -7.49 8.05
CA PHE A 21 -9.29 -7.63 7.80
C PHE A 21 -8.54 -8.30 8.96
N SER A 22 -9.01 -8.12 10.19
CA SER A 22 -8.46 -8.75 11.40
C SER A 22 -9.30 -9.94 11.89
N GLU A 23 -10.62 -9.90 11.70
CA GLU A 23 -11.55 -10.88 12.25
C GLU A 23 -11.74 -12.11 11.36
N PHE A 24 -11.74 -11.93 10.03
CA PHE A 24 -11.90 -13.04 9.10
C PHE A 24 -10.58 -13.81 8.98
N GLN A 25 -10.60 -15.09 9.32
CA GLN A 25 -9.41 -15.94 9.38
C GLN A 25 -9.48 -17.12 8.42
N TYR A 26 -8.31 -17.50 7.91
CA TYR A 26 -8.09 -18.71 7.13
C TYR A 26 -7.16 -19.63 7.92
N ILE A 27 -7.43 -20.94 7.92
CA ILE A 27 -6.52 -21.92 8.49
C ILE A 27 -5.57 -22.38 7.39
N VAL A 28 -4.27 -22.13 7.57
CA VAL A 28 -3.21 -22.55 6.64
C VAL A 28 -2.11 -23.24 7.45
N GLY A 29 -1.77 -24.49 7.09
CA GLY A 29 -0.76 -25.26 7.83
C GLY A 29 -1.08 -25.42 9.32
N GLY A 30 -2.36 -25.51 9.70
CA GLY A 30 -2.79 -25.63 11.10
C GLY A 30 -2.84 -24.32 11.90
N HIS A 31 -2.46 -23.19 11.31
CA HIS A 31 -2.47 -21.89 11.99
C HIS A 31 -3.53 -20.94 11.41
N PRO A 32 -4.19 -20.11 12.25
CA PRO A 32 -5.12 -19.09 11.78
C PRO A 32 -4.36 -17.89 11.21
N TYR A 33 -4.83 -17.37 10.08
CA TYR A 33 -4.32 -16.17 9.43
C TYR A 33 -5.46 -15.24 9.03
N SER A 34 -5.48 -14.06 9.62
CA SER A 34 -6.28 -12.94 9.08
C SER A 34 -5.59 -12.29 7.87
N LEU A 35 -6.33 -11.48 7.12
CA LEU A 35 -5.75 -10.67 6.04
C LEU A 35 -4.66 -9.72 6.58
N SER A 36 -4.86 -9.18 7.78
CA SER A 36 -3.87 -8.35 8.46
C SER A 36 -2.62 -9.16 8.84
N ASN A 37 -2.76 -10.41 9.28
CA ASN A 37 -1.60 -11.28 9.55
C ASN A 37 -0.79 -11.54 8.27
N ILE A 38 -1.46 -11.80 7.15
CA ILE A 38 -0.76 -12.04 5.88
C ILE A 38 -0.07 -10.75 5.40
N LYS A 39 -0.81 -9.63 5.32
CA LYS A 39 -0.28 -8.35 4.82
C LYS A 39 0.80 -7.77 5.72
N ASN A 40 0.48 -7.57 7.01
CA ASN A 40 1.35 -6.87 7.95
C ASN A 40 2.35 -7.80 8.64
N GLY A 41 1.93 -9.04 8.92
CA GLY A 41 2.73 -10.04 9.62
C GLY A 41 3.76 -10.67 8.70
N ILE A 42 3.32 -11.30 7.62
CA ILE A 42 4.20 -12.06 6.71
C ILE A 42 4.89 -11.12 5.71
N ILE A 43 4.10 -10.42 4.88
CA ILE A 43 4.63 -9.69 3.70
C ILE A 43 5.35 -8.40 4.11
N ARG A 44 4.87 -7.67 5.13
CA ARG A 44 5.51 -6.45 5.65
C ARG A 44 6.50 -6.70 6.79
N ASN A 45 7.15 -7.86 6.84
CA ASN A 45 8.19 -8.13 7.85
C ASN A 45 7.72 -7.88 9.31
N ASN A 46 6.56 -8.42 9.67
CA ASN A 46 5.93 -8.29 10.98
C ASN A 46 5.84 -6.85 11.52
N ARG A 47 5.62 -5.87 10.62
CA ARG A 47 5.46 -4.46 10.98
C ARG A 47 4.06 -4.19 11.52
N ARG A 48 3.97 -3.18 12.37
CA ARG A 48 2.69 -2.73 12.92
C ARG A 48 1.77 -2.26 11.78
N PRO A 49 0.49 -2.68 11.77
CA PRO A 49 -0.52 -2.06 10.93
C PRO A 49 -0.68 -0.56 11.26
N PRO A 50 -1.19 0.25 10.33
CA PRO A 50 -1.56 1.63 10.62
C PRO A 50 -2.50 1.70 11.82
N TYR A 51 -2.28 2.67 12.71
CA TYR A 51 -3.07 2.88 13.93
C TYR A 51 -3.02 1.75 14.97
N SER A 52 -2.24 0.68 14.75
CA SER A 52 -2.03 -0.38 15.72
C SER A 52 -0.76 -0.14 16.54
N LEU A 53 -0.85 -0.40 17.85
CA LEU A 53 0.29 -0.36 18.77
C LEU A 53 1.05 -1.70 18.82
N VAL A 54 0.47 -2.78 18.30
CA VAL A 54 1.01 -4.13 18.42
C VAL A 54 1.41 -4.71 17.07
N LYS A 55 2.46 -5.53 17.08
CA LYS A 55 2.86 -6.32 15.90
C LYS A 55 1.87 -7.46 15.69
N PRO A 56 1.64 -7.91 14.44
CA PRO A 56 0.78 -9.05 14.16
C PRO A 56 1.20 -10.35 14.85
N PHE A 57 2.51 -10.59 15.00
CA PHE A 57 3.07 -11.79 15.63
C PHE A 57 4.02 -11.41 16.78
N GLY A 58 3.89 -12.12 17.91
CA GLY A 58 4.78 -12.00 19.07
C GLY A 58 6.08 -12.79 18.89
N SER A 59 7.05 -12.62 19.80
CA SER A 59 8.39 -13.24 19.69
C SER A 59 8.42 -14.76 19.73
N GLY A 60 7.43 -15.40 20.37
CA GLY A 60 7.30 -16.86 20.43
C GLY A 60 6.32 -17.45 19.40
N ASP A 61 5.91 -16.66 18.41
CA ASP A 61 4.96 -17.12 17.40
C ASP A 61 5.69 -17.85 16.27
N ASN A 62 5.40 -19.15 16.10
CA ASN A 62 6.03 -19.98 15.07
C ASN A 62 5.83 -19.42 13.64
N ARG A 63 4.79 -18.61 13.42
CA ARG A 63 4.52 -17.99 12.11
C ARG A 63 5.58 -16.95 11.73
N LEU A 64 6.44 -16.55 12.67
CA LEU A 64 7.61 -15.71 12.39
C LEU A 64 8.56 -16.33 11.36
N GLU A 65 8.61 -17.65 11.25
CA GLU A 65 9.47 -18.35 10.28
C GLU A 65 9.10 -18.06 8.83
N LEU A 66 7.84 -17.67 8.57
CA LEU A 66 7.34 -17.34 7.24
C LEU A 66 7.56 -15.87 6.86
N VAL A 67 7.99 -15.05 7.81
CA VAL A 67 8.06 -13.59 7.65
C VAL A 67 9.15 -13.22 6.65
N LEU A 68 8.81 -12.34 5.70
CA LEU A 68 9.79 -11.89 4.71
C LEU A 68 10.90 -11.06 5.38
N PRO A 69 12.18 -11.29 5.04
CA PRO A 69 13.30 -10.63 5.71
C PRO A 69 13.36 -9.13 5.44
N LYS A 70 12.79 -8.67 4.32
CA LYS A 70 12.77 -7.26 3.91
C LYS A 70 11.41 -6.90 3.32
N VAL A 71 10.94 -5.70 3.66
CA VAL A 71 9.73 -5.13 3.07
C VAL A 71 10.04 -4.61 1.67
N ASN A 72 9.25 -5.04 0.69
CA ASN A 72 9.21 -4.43 -0.63
C ASN A 72 8.06 -3.41 -0.68
N PRO A 73 8.30 -2.09 -0.80
CA PRO A 73 7.23 -1.08 -0.76
C PRO A 73 6.20 -1.22 -1.88
N LEU A 74 6.56 -1.91 -2.98
CA LEU A 74 5.67 -2.12 -4.13
C LEU A 74 4.43 -2.94 -3.79
N ILE A 75 4.47 -3.76 -2.73
CA ILE A 75 3.32 -4.56 -2.28
C ILE A 75 2.08 -3.70 -2.01
N HIS A 76 2.27 -2.44 -1.58
CA HIS A 76 1.17 -1.52 -1.28
C HIS A 76 0.36 -1.12 -2.52
N PHE A 77 0.95 -1.28 -3.70
CA PHE A 77 0.33 -0.98 -4.99
C PHE A 77 -0.06 -2.24 -5.76
N GLY A 78 0.27 -3.42 -5.23
CA GLY A 78 -0.18 -4.71 -5.77
C GLY A 78 -1.36 -5.32 -4.99
N LEU A 79 -1.57 -4.92 -3.74
CA LEU A 79 -2.63 -5.45 -2.89
C LEU A 79 -3.89 -4.56 -2.97
N CYS A 80 -4.97 -5.10 -3.52
CA CYS A 80 -6.27 -4.44 -3.57
C CYS A 80 -7.08 -4.76 -2.30
N ASP A 81 -7.46 -3.72 -1.56
CA ASP A 81 -8.30 -3.83 -0.36
C ASP A 81 -9.81 -3.68 -0.68
N GLY A 82 -10.19 -3.58 -1.96
CA GLY A 82 -11.60 -3.50 -2.40
C GLY A 82 -12.26 -2.15 -2.14
N THR A 83 -11.52 -1.06 -2.38
CA THR A 83 -12.00 0.33 -2.25
C THR A 83 -11.79 1.09 -3.56
N LYS A 84 -12.52 2.17 -3.82
CA LYS A 84 -12.24 3.02 -5.01
C LYS A 84 -10.82 3.62 -5.01
N SER A 85 -10.26 3.92 -3.84
CA SER A 85 -8.90 4.45 -3.71
C SER A 85 -7.80 3.38 -3.59
N SER A 86 -8.15 2.10 -3.63
CA SER A 86 -7.15 1.02 -3.61
C SER A 86 -6.57 0.76 -4.99
N PRO A 87 -5.39 0.12 -5.08
CA PRO A 87 -4.89 -0.37 -6.36
C PRO A 87 -5.89 -1.29 -7.06
N THR A 88 -5.82 -1.31 -8.38
CA THR A 88 -6.62 -2.22 -9.21
C THR A 88 -6.32 -3.67 -8.85
N VAL A 89 -7.34 -4.53 -8.91
CA VAL A 89 -7.16 -5.97 -8.71
C VAL A 89 -6.21 -6.51 -9.78
N LYS A 90 -5.16 -7.20 -9.34
CA LYS A 90 -4.16 -7.83 -10.21
C LYS A 90 -3.95 -9.28 -9.77
N PHE A 91 -3.60 -10.11 -10.75
CA PHE A 91 -3.14 -11.47 -10.52
C PHE A 91 -1.64 -11.50 -10.76
N PHE A 92 -0.92 -12.19 -9.88
CA PHE A 92 0.53 -12.24 -9.91
C PHE A 92 1.01 -13.67 -10.12
N SER A 93 2.08 -13.82 -10.90
CA SER A 93 2.77 -15.08 -11.09
C SER A 93 4.01 -15.17 -10.20
N PRO A 94 4.36 -16.34 -9.64
CA PRO A 94 5.57 -16.49 -8.84
C PRO A 94 6.84 -16.10 -9.62
N GLN A 95 6.90 -16.42 -10.90
CA GLN A 95 8.06 -16.17 -11.76
C GLN A 95 8.21 -14.69 -12.14
N GLY A 96 7.09 -13.96 -12.27
CA GLY A 96 7.05 -12.57 -12.74
C GLY A 96 6.83 -11.52 -11.65
N ILE A 97 6.74 -11.92 -10.38
CA ILE A 97 6.24 -11.09 -9.27
C ILE A 97 6.93 -9.72 -9.18
N GLU A 98 8.24 -9.62 -9.37
CA GLU A 98 8.94 -8.34 -9.28
C GLU A 98 8.51 -7.37 -10.38
N THR A 99 8.53 -7.83 -11.63
CA THR A 99 8.13 -7.03 -12.79
C THR A 99 6.67 -6.63 -12.69
N GLU A 100 5.80 -7.56 -12.30
CA GLU A 100 4.36 -7.31 -12.17
C GLU A 100 4.06 -6.29 -11.06
N LEU A 101 4.75 -6.36 -9.91
CA LEU A 101 4.63 -5.37 -8.85
C LEU A 101 5.11 -3.97 -9.30
N ARG A 102 6.20 -3.90 -10.07
CA ARG A 102 6.68 -2.63 -10.65
C ARG A 102 5.66 -2.04 -11.63
N THR A 103 5.06 -2.88 -12.47
CA THR A 103 4.01 -2.47 -13.41
C THR A 103 2.77 -1.98 -12.67
N ALA A 104 2.31 -2.71 -11.64
CA ALA A 104 1.17 -2.30 -10.82
C ALA A 104 1.40 -0.95 -10.14
N ALA A 105 2.60 -0.71 -9.61
CA ALA A 105 2.95 0.59 -9.04
C ALA A 105 2.93 1.72 -10.09
N ARG A 106 3.50 1.49 -11.28
CA ARG A 106 3.49 2.48 -12.38
C ARG A 106 2.08 2.85 -12.80
N GLU A 107 1.22 1.86 -13.00
CA GLU A 107 -0.20 2.09 -13.34
C GLU A 107 -0.92 2.88 -12.25
N PHE A 108 -0.70 2.53 -10.98
CA PHE A 108 -1.30 3.21 -9.85
C PHE A 108 -0.90 4.70 -9.79
N PHE A 109 0.39 5.00 -9.94
CA PHE A 109 0.89 6.38 -9.95
C PHE A 109 0.58 7.15 -11.22
N GLN A 110 0.36 6.46 -12.35
CA GLN A 110 -0.17 7.09 -13.56
C GLN A 110 -1.61 7.55 -13.35
N GLY A 111 -2.44 6.74 -12.66
CA GLY A 111 -3.79 7.09 -12.27
C GLY A 111 -3.83 7.97 -11.02
N ILE A 112 -4.49 7.46 -9.98
CA ILE A 112 -4.89 8.21 -8.77
C ILE A 112 -3.78 8.38 -7.73
N GLY A 113 -2.63 7.71 -7.88
CA GLY A 113 -1.62 7.60 -6.84
C GLY A 113 -0.81 8.87 -6.54
N MET A 114 -0.70 9.76 -7.53
CA MET A 114 0.04 11.02 -7.40
C MET A 114 -0.47 12.10 -8.36
N GLU A 115 -0.46 13.34 -7.88
CA GLU A 115 -0.71 14.54 -8.66
C GLU A 115 0.27 15.65 -8.23
N VAL A 116 0.65 16.51 -9.19
CA VAL A 116 1.63 17.57 -8.98
C VAL A 116 0.95 18.92 -9.23
N ASP A 117 0.90 19.76 -8.20
CA ASP A 117 0.44 21.15 -8.27
C ASP A 117 1.69 22.05 -8.32
N LEU A 118 2.00 22.56 -9.52
CA LEU A 118 3.16 23.43 -9.74
C LEU A 118 3.00 24.79 -9.06
N ASP A 119 1.78 25.35 -9.10
CA ASP A 119 1.48 26.69 -8.58
C ASP A 119 1.67 26.75 -7.07
N LYS A 120 1.19 25.71 -6.37
CA LYS A 120 1.34 25.58 -4.90
C LYS A 120 2.62 24.85 -4.49
N ARG A 121 3.45 24.44 -5.44
CA ARG A 121 4.63 23.60 -5.21
C ARG A 121 4.34 22.40 -4.30
N THR A 122 3.24 21.72 -4.57
CA THR A 122 2.72 20.66 -3.72
C THR A 122 2.57 19.35 -4.49
N VAL A 123 3.07 18.26 -3.91
CA VAL A 123 2.85 16.90 -4.42
C VAL A 123 1.73 16.27 -3.60
N HIS A 124 0.62 15.96 -4.27
CA HIS A 124 -0.52 15.28 -3.68
C HIS A 124 -0.35 13.76 -3.84
N LEU A 125 -0.15 13.05 -2.73
CA LEU A 125 0.08 11.60 -2.70
C LEU A 125 -1.12 10.83 -2.17
N THR A 126 -1.25 9.56 -2.56
CA THR A 126 -2.22 8.66 -1.94
C THR A 126 -2.03 8.55 -0.42
N ARG A 127 -3.14 8.40 0.32
CA ARG A 127 -3.11 8.16 1.76
C ARG A 127 -2.42 6.85 2.16
N ILE A 128 -2.24 5.91 1.22
CA ILE A 128 -1.47 4.69 1.41
C ILE A 128 -0.02 5.02 1.82
N ILE A 129 0.62 5.99 1.16
CA ILE A 129 1.98 6.41 1.51
C ILE A 129 2.03 7.01 2.92
N LYS A 130 0.99 7.75 3.34
CA LYS A 130 0.89 8.28 4.70
C LYS A 130 0.83 7.17 5.74
N TRP A 131 -0.04 6.19 5.54
CA TRP A 131 -0.24 5.08 6.49
C TRP A 131 0.98 4.17 6.62
N PHE A 132 1.71 4.01 5.54
CA PHE A 132 2.85 3.10 5.44
C PHE A 132 4.17 3.84 5.24
N SER A 133 4.28 5.09 5.69
CA SER A 133 5.45 5.95 5.46
C SER A 133 6.77 5.32 5.92
N SER A 134 6.73 4.55 7.01
CA SER A 134 7.88 3.80 7.53
C SER A 134 8.42 2.73 6.57
N ASP A 135 7.65 2.33 5.55
CA ASP A 135 8.07 1.40 4.50
C ASP A 135 8.79 2.11 3.34
N PHE A 136 8.62 3.42 3.18
CA PHE A 136 9.19 4.20 2.07
C PHE A 136 10.41 5.05 2.46
N GLY A 137 10.54 5.40 3.74
CA GLY A 137 11.61 6.27 4.24
C GLY A 137 11.12 7.69 4.54
N GLN A 138 12.05 8.65 4.59
CA GLN A 138 11.73 10.06 4.80
C GLN A 138 11.07 10.69 3.57
N GLU A 139 10.45 11.87 3.73
CA GLU A 139 9.73 12.56 2.64
C GLU A 139 10.57 12.77 1.37
N LYS A 140 11.83 13.17 1.53
CA LYS A 140 12.76 13.33 0.40
C LYS A 140 13.06 12.01 -0.30
N GLU A 141 13.09 10.91 0.45
CA GLU A 141 13.30 9.57 -0.08
C GLU A 141 12.07 9.05 -0.81
N ILE A 142 10.86 9.38 -0.32
CA ILE A 142 9.59 9.07 -0.98
C ILE A 142 9.56 9.68 -2.38
N LEU A 143 9.85 10.97 -2.55
CA LEU A 143 9.83 11.62 -3.86
C LEU A 143 10.86 11.03 -4.82
N LYS A 144 12.07 10.73 -4.34
CA LYS A 144 13.12 10.04 -5.13
C LYS A 144 12.71 8.62 -5.52
N TRP A 145 12.08 7.89 -4.60
CA TRP A 145 11.58 6.55 -4.86
C TRP A 145 10.47 6.59 -5.93
N LEU A 146 9.53 7.52 -5.80
CA LEU A 146 8.43 7.70 -6.76
C LEU A 146 8.92 7.94 -8.17
N MET A 147 9.97 8.74 -8.37
CA MET A 147 10.56 9.02 -9.69
C MET A 147 10.84 7.76 -10.52
N SER A 148 11.13 6.62 -9.88
CA SER A 148 11.38 5.33 -10.56
C SER A 148 10.12 4.66 -11.14
N TYR A 149 8.93 5.15 -10.78
CA TYR A 149 7.63 4.57 -11.09
C TYR A 149 6.68 5.55 -11.79
N LEU A 150 7.14 6.77 -12.09
CA LEU A 150 6.36 7.76 -12.82
C LEU A 150 6.53 7.61 -14.34
N ASN A 151 5.51 8.01 -15.09
CA ASN A 151 5.65 8.22 -16.52
C ASN A 151 6.42 9.52 -16.81
N ALA A 152 6.86 9.70 -18.06
CA ALA A 152 7.69 10.84 -18.45
C ALA A 152 7.07 12.20 -18.07
N THR A 153 5.76 12.36 -18.23
CA THR A 153 5.04 13.60 -17.90
C THR A 153 5.12 13.92 -16.40
N LYS A 154 4.69 12.99 -15.53
CA LYS A 154 4.69 13.22 -14.07
C LYS A 154 6.12 13.32 -13.52
N ALA A 155 7.05 12.53 -14.06
CA ALA A 155 8.47 12.60 -13.73
C ALA A 155 9.08 13.97 -14.09
N GLY A 156 8.72 14.52 -15.26
CA GLY A 156 9.14 15.85 -15.69
C GLY A 156 8.62 16.95 -14.75
N LEU A 157 7.34 16.90 -14.40
CA LEU A 157 6.73 17.86 -13.46
C LEU A 157 7.40 17.82 -12.08
N LEU A 158 7.60 16.62 -11.53
CA LEU A 158 8.28 16.44 -10.25
C LEU A 158 9.75 16.88 -10.32
N SER A 159 10.45 16.57 -11.40
CA SER A 159 11.84 17.01 -11.59
C SER A 159 11.95 18.52 -11.67
N HIS A 160 11.03 19.18 -12.39
CA HIS A 160 10.97 20.63 -12.48
C HIS A 160 10.81 21.24 -11.08
N LEU A 161 9.86 20.76 -10.27
CA LEU A 161 9.66 21.21 -8.89
C LEU A 161 10.87 21.02 -7.99
N LEU A 162 11.65 19.95 -8.18
CA LEU A 162 12.82 19.65 -7.36
C LEU A 162 14.07 20.40 -7.80
N SER A 163 14.12 20.85 -9.05
CA SER A 163 15.33 21.41 -9.69
C SER A 163 15.70 22.82 -9.24
N ASP A 164 14.73 23.63 -8.83
CA ASP A 164 14.94 25.03 -8.44
C ASP A 164 15.36 25.21 -6.96
N GLY A 165 15.50 24.10 -6.22
CA GLY A 165 15.95 24.09 -4.82
C GLY A 165 14.95 24.68 -3.83
N GLY A 166 13.76 25.10 -4.28
CA GLY A 166 12.72 25.62 -3.41
C GLY A 166 12.05 24.52 -2.57
N PRO A 167 11.44 24.87 -1.43
CA PRO A 167 10.69 23.90 -0.64
C PRO A 167 9.54 23.30 -1.46
N VAL A 168 9.35 21.99 -1.33
CA VAL A 168 8.24 21.24 -1.93
C VAL A 168 7.43 20.64 -0.81
N SER A 169 6.11 20.89 -0.80
CA SER A 169 5.21 20.37 0.22
C SER A 169 4.63 19.03 -0.23
N ILE A 170 4.51 18.07 0.69
CA ILE A 170 3.75 16.85 0.46
C ILE A 170 2.40 16.98 1.16
N SER A 171 1.32 16.71 0.42
CA SER A 171 -0.01 16.57 1.00
C SER A 171 -0.61 15.24 0.58
N TYR A 172 -1.63 14.78 1.30
CA TYR A 172 -2.24 13.48 1.07
C TYR A 172 -3.69 13.64 0.62
N LYS A 173 -4.05 12.97 -0.48
CA LYS A 173 -5.41 12.93 -1.00
C LYS A 173 -6.33 12.21 -0.02
N ASP A 174 -7.60 12.58 -0.03
CA ASP A 174 -8.62 11.82 0.66
C ASP A 174 -8.70 10.39 0.11
N TYR A 175 -9.06 9.46 0.99
CA TYR A 175 -9.16 8.06 0.64
C TYR A 175 -10.63 7.66 0.61
N ASP A 176 -11.13 7.36 -0.57
CA ASP A 176 -12.48 6.88 -0.80
C ASP A 176 -12.58 5.39 -0.43
N TRP A 177 -13.30 5.13 0.65
CA TRP A 177 -13.51 3.80 1.23
C TRP A 177 -14.67 3.03 0.61
N SER A 178 -15.46 3.67 -0.25
CA SER A 178 -16.59 3.03 -0.92
C SER A 178 -16.11 1.86 -1.77
N VAL A 179 -16.95 0.85 -1.87
CA VAL A 179 -16.65 -0.38 -2.60
C VAL A 179 -16.45 -0.07 -4.08
N ASN A 180 -15.51 -0.79 -4.69
CA ASN A 180 -15.29 -0.73 -6.13
C ASN A 180 -16.47 -1.45 -6.82
N SER A 181 -17.41 -0.68 -7.37
CA SER A 181 -18.64 -1.13 -8.05
C SER A 181 -18.49 -1.09 -9.56
#